data_AF-A0A229TQ78-F1
#
_entry.id   AF-A0A229TQ78-F1
#
_cell.length_a   1.000
_cell.length_b   1.000
_cell.length_c   1.000
_cell.angle_alpha   90.00
_cell.angle_beta   90.00
_cell.angle_gamma   90.00
#
_symmetry.space_group_name_H-M   'P 1'
#
loop_
_entity.id
_entity.type
_entity.pdbx_description
1 polymer ?
#
loop_
_entity_poly.entity_id
_entity_poly.type
_entity_poly.pdbx_seq_one_letter_code
_entity_poly.pdbx_strand_id
1 'polypeptide(L)'
;MTDLHEIPFEQRTADLVRSHYHALFPLLRAYDEITREHNSGHDDINEPWEGGLDTLQITALALQRVGKPPRDRDDVLHAECHINRLQEEMLRQYPAQSPTLAEAIISVEFAWAGCVTKAEDFEQMSEDDKREHVDGLVEELRGDMGAHLRDALLIALPTIYRQITADNEAWHRKARLEVAR
;
A
#
# COMPACT_ATOMS: atom_id res chain seq x y z
N MET A 1 -6.32 29.65 -3.81
CA MET A 1 -5.21 29.17 -2.96
C MET A 1 -5.85 28.22 -1.97
N THR A 2 -5.70 26.92 -2.17
CA THR A 2 -6.22 25.89 -1.26
C THR A 2 -5.45 25.96 0.04
N ASP A 3 -6.13 25.99 1.18
CA ASP A 3 -5.51 26.14 2.48
C ASP A 3 -4.69 24.87 2.79
N LEU A 4 -3.39 25.01 3.05
CA LEU A 4 -2.48 23.88 3.24
C LEU A 4 -2.86 23.01 4.46
N HIS A 5 -3.74 23.50 5.33
CA HIS A 5 -4.24 22.79 6.51
C HIS A 5 -5.47 21.89 6.22
N GLU A 6 -6.09 22.00 5.04
CA GLU A 6 -7.25 21.17 4.65
C GLU A 6 -6.84 19.81 4.05
N ILE A 7 -5.59 19.68 3.62
CA ILE A 7 -5.05 18.44 3.03
C ILE A 7 -4.40 17.60 4.14
N PRO A 8 -4.77 16.31 4.29
CA PRO A 8 -4.13 15.40 5.25
C PRO A 8 -2.60 15.45 5.15
N PHE A 9 -1.91 15.35 6.28
CA PHE A 9 -0.45 15.42 6.33
C PHE A 9 0.20 14.34 5.46
N GLU A 10 -0.42 13.17 5.42
CA GLU A 10 -0.04 12.01 4.64
C GLU A 10 -0.09 12.32 3.14
N GLN A 11 -1.18 12.95 2.69
CA GLN A 11 -1.36 13.33 1.28
C GLN A 11 -0.38 14.44 0.87
N ARG A 12 -0.14 15.44 1.75
CA ARG A 12 0.88 16.48 1.51
C ARG A 12 2.29 15.91 1.40
N THR A 13 2.60 14.93 2.24
CA THR A 13 3.93 14.29 2.26
C THR A 13 4.13 13.40 1.04
N ALA A 14 3.11 12.61 0.66
CA ALA A 14 3.13 11.82 -0.57
C ALA A 14 3.30 12.70 -1.82
N ASP A 15 2.60 13.85 -1.87
CA ASP A 15 2.74 14.81 -2.97
C ASP A 15 4.12 15.47 -3.01
N LEU A 16 4.72 15.77 -1.85
CA LEU A 16 6.10 16.29 -1.75
C LEU A 16 7.12 15.27 -2.25
N VAL A 17 6.98 14.00 -1.86
CA VAL A 17 7.87 12.91 -2.29
C VAL A 17 7.72 12.69 -3.79
N ARG A 18 6.48 12.62 -4.30
CA ARG A 18 6.21 12.53 -5.74
C ARG A 18 6.84 13.71 -6.49
N SER A 19 6.67 14.93 -5.98
CA SER A 19 7.28 16.13 -6.58
C SER A 19 8.80 16.07 -6.57
N HIS A 20 9.41 15.53 -5.51
CA HIS A 20 10.85 15.34 -5.39
C HIS A 20 11.37 14.32 -6.42
N TYR A 21 10.73 13.15 -6.51
CA TYR A 21 11.08 12.13 -7.50
C TYR A 21 10.85 12.61 -8.93
N HIS A 22 9.78 13.36 -9.19
CA HIS A 22 9.53 13.98 -10.51
C HIS A 22 10.59 15.02 -10.89
N ALA A 23 11.18 15.71 -9.92
CA ALA A 23 12.28 16.64 -10.16
C ALA A 23 13.60 15.91 -10.47
N LEU A 24 13.86 14.78 -9.80
CA LEU A 24 15.07 13.98 -9.99
C LEU A 24 15.01 13.09 -11.23
N PHE A 25 13.83 12.58 -11.57
CA PHE A 25 13.63 11.59 -12.62
C PHE A 25 12.57 12.07 -13.63
N PRO A 26 12.98 12.86 -14.65
CA PRO A 26 12.07 13.39 -15.67
C PRO A 26 11.29 12.32 -16.44
N LEU A 27 11.88 11.12 -16.57
CA LEU A 27 11.23 9.96 -17.19
C LEU A 27 10.00 9.49 -16.40
N LEU A 28 10.12 9.39 -15.08
CA LEU A 28 9.03 9.01 -14.19
C LEU A 28 7.90 10.05 -14.26
N ARG A 29 8.26 11.34 -14.25
CA ARG A 29 7.29 12.43 -14.42
C ARG A 29 6.53 12.32 -15.75
N ALA A 30 7.25 12.15 -16.85
CA ALA A 30 6.64 12.02 -18.18
C ALA A 30 5.73 10.79 -18.27
N TYR A 31 6.15 9.67 -17.66
CA TYR A 31 5.34 8.45 -17.57
C TYR A 31 4.03 8.68 -16.82
N ASP A 32 4.07 9.29 -15.63
CA ASP A 32 2.88 9.55 -14.82
C ASP A 32 1.94 10.58 -15.49
N GLU A 33 2.49 11.59 -16.17
CA GLU A 33 1.70 12.56 -16.94
C GLU A 33 0.98 11.89 -18.12
N ILE A 34 1.68 11.07 -18.91
CA ILE A 34 1.11 10.34 -20.06
C ILE A 34 0.09 9.30 -19.58
N THR A 35 0.39 8.60 -18.48
CA THR A 35 -0.58 7.71 -17.84
C THR A 35 -1.84 8.50 -17.50
N ARG A 36 -1.74 9.66 -16.85
CA ARG A 36 -2.94 10.47 -16.54
C ARG A 36 -3.67 10.99 -17.79
N GLU A 37 -2.93 11.36 -18.84
CA GLU A 37 -3.48 11.89 -20.11
C GLU A 37 -4.28 10.82 -20.88
N HIS A 38 -3.78 9.58 -20.91
CA HIS A 38 -4.33 8.50 -21.75
C HIS A 38 -5.13 7.46 -20.98
N ASN A 39 -4.80 7.28 -19.71
CA ASN A 39 -5.42 6.38 -18.79
C ASN A 39 -6.22 7.26 -17.79
N SER A 40 -7.44 7.65 -18.19
CA SER A 40 -8.42 8.30 -17.31
C SER A 40 -9.44 7.30 -16.74
N GLY A 41 -9.12 6.73 -15.59
CA GLY A 41 -9.93 5.79 -14.81
C GLY A 41 -9.47 5.84 -13.35
N HIS A 42 -10.40 5.96 -12.41
CA HIS A 42 -10.10 6.17 -11.00
C HIS A 42 -9.49 4.92 -10.34
N ASP A 43 -8.44 5.20 -9.56
CA ASP A 43 -8.07 4.58 -8.27
C ASP A 43 -7.04 3.44 -8.16
N ASP A 44 -6.59 2.76 -9.22
CA ASP A 44 -5.42 1.88 -9.05
C ASP A 44 -4.57 1.71 -10.33
N ILE A 45 -3.26 1.97 -10.19
CA ILE A 45 -2.26 1.85 -11.27
C ILE A 45 -1.98 0.37 -11.58
N ASN A 46 -2.44 -0.55 -10.71
CA ASN A 46 -2.11 -1.97 -10.78
C ASN A 46 -3.16 -2.85 -11.49
N GLU A 47 -4.32 -2.33 -11.88
CA GLU A 47 -5.28 -3.12 -12.68
C GLU A 47 -4.98 -3.01 -14.18
N PRO A 48 -5.16 -4.09 -14.98
CA PRO A 48 -5.07 -4.02 -16.44
C PRO A 48 -6.30 -3.30 -17.02
N TRP A 49 -6.07 -2.23 -17.78
CA TRP A 49 -7.16 -1.37 -18.27
C TRP A 49 -7.76 -1.91 -19.57
N GLU A 50 -9.09 -1.99 -19.64
CA GLU A 50 -9.79 -2.16 -20.92
C GLU A 50 -9.78 -0.82 -21.68
N GLY A 51 -8.91 -0.71 -22.69
CA GLY A 51 -8.90 0.41 -23.64
C GLY A 51 -7.90 1.55 -23.37
N GLY A 52 -7.06 1.42 -22.34
CA GLY A 52 -5.93 2.32 -22.07
C GLY A 52 -4.69 2.01 -22.91
N LEU A 53 -3.67 2.87 -22.83
CA LEU A 53 -2.34 2.54 -23.36
C LEU A 53 -1.66 1.51 -22.46
N ASP A 54 -1.01 0.53 -23.08
CA ASP A 54 -0.16 -0.45 -22.40
C ASP A 54 1.05 0.23 -21.75
N THR A 55 1.57 -0.33 -20.66
CA THR A 55 2.69 0.24 -19.87
C THR A 55 3.93 0.46 -20.73
N LEU A 56 4.19 -0.45 -21.68
CA LEU A 56 5.28 -0.32 -22.66
C LEU A 56 5.04 0.82 -23.65
N GLN A 57 3.80 1.06 -24.05
CA GLN A 57 3.45 2.16 -24.95
C GLN A 57 3.61 3.51 -24.24
N ILE A 58 3.15 3.61 -22.99
CA ILE A 58 3.34 4.79 -22.15
C ILE A 58 4.83 5.07 -21.95
N THR A 59 5.62 4.03 -21.66
CA THR A 59 7.07 4.14 -21.48
C THR A 59 7.76 4.65 -22.76
N ALA A 60 7.37 4.13 -23.93
CA ALA A 60 7.91 4.59 -25.19
C ALA A 60 7.58 6.08 -25.47
N LEU A 61 6.35 6.51 -25.16
CA LEU A 61 5.94 7.92 -25.25
C LEU A 61 6.67 8.80 -24.23
N ALA A 62 6.90 8.31 -23.01
CA ALA A 62 7.63 9.01 -21.96
C ALA A 62 9.09 9.26 -22.39
N LEU A 63 9.74 8.25 -22.96
CA LEU A 63 11.08 8.35 -23.55
C LEU A 63 11.14 9.41 -24.67
N GLN A 64 10.15 9.43 -25.56
CA GLN A 64 10.06 10.47 -26.60
C GLN A 64 9.91 11.87 -26.00
N ARG A 65 9.07 12.03 -24.97
CA ARG A 65 8.81 13.33 -24.31
C ARG A 65 10.02 13.87 -23.56
N VAL A 66 10.89 13.00 -23.05
CA VAL A 66 12.18 13.35 -22.43
C VAL A 66 13.28 13.61 -23.48
N GLY A 67 12.98 13.47 -24.78
CA GLY A 67 13.91 13.73 -25.88
C GLY A 67 14.90 12.59 -26.13
N LYS A 68 14.63 11.38 -25.61
CA LYS A 68 15.43 10.18 -25.81
C LYS A 68 14.55 9.08 -26.44
N PRO A 69 14.16 9.22 -27.72
CA PRO A 69 13.31 8.23 -28.36
C PRO A 69 13.98 6.84 -28.32
N PRO A 70 13.22 5.77 -28.01
CA PRO A 70 13.77 4.42 -27.96
C PRO A 70 14.27 3.98 -29.33
N ARG A 71 15.41 3.30 -29.38
CA ARG A 71 15.98 2.78 -30.65
C ARG A 71 15.45 1.39 -30.97
N ASP A 72 15.18 0.61 -29.93
CA ASP A 72 14.66 -0.75 -30.00
C ASP A 72 13.69 -1.03 -28.84
N ARG A 73 13.15 -2.25 -28.81
CA ARG A 73 12.24 -2.69 -27.75
C ARG A 73 12.94 -2.85 -26.40
N ASP A 74 14.23 -3.14 -26.41
CA ASP A 74 15.00 -3.37 -25.18
C ASP A 74 15.21 -2.06 -24.42
N ASP A 75 15.45 -0.95 -25.13
CA ASP A 75 15.48 0.41 -24.56
C ASP A 75 14.17 0.74 -23.79
N VAL A 76 13.01 0.32 -24.32
CA VAL A 76 11.70 0.52 -23.68
C VAL A 76 11.55 -0.37 -22.44
N LEU A 77 11.93 -1.64 -22.53
CA LEU A 77 11.87 -2.58 -21.40
C LEU A 77 12.79 -2.16 -20.24
N HIS A 78 13.98 -1.68 -20.55
CA HIS A 78 14.90 -1.16 -19.55
C HIS A 78 14.37 0.10 -18.87
N ALA A 79 13.73 0.99 -19.64
CA ALA A 79 13.10 2.18 -19.11
C ALA A 79 11.90 1.85 -18.20
N GLU A 80 11.05 0.90 -18.61
CA GLU A 80 9.91 0.43 -17.81
C GLU A 80 10.39 -0.20 -16.49
N CYS A 81 11.39 -1.09 -16.55
CA CYS A 81 12.00 -1.70 -15.38
C CYS A 81 12.55 -0.64 -14.40
N HIS A 82 13.17 0.41 -14.93
CA HIS A 82 13.68 1.52 -14.13
C HIS A 82 12.54 2.33 -13.47
N ILE A 83 11.47 2.62 -14.22
CA ILE A 83 10.27 3.32 -13.70
C ILE A 83 9.62 2.50 -12.58
N ASN A 84 9.38 1.20 -12.81
CA ASN A 84 8.78 0.32 -11.83
C ASN A 84 9.61 0.26 -10.54
N ARG A 85 10.94 0.17 -10.67
CA ARG A 85 11.83 0.20 -9.51
C ARG A 85 11.74 1.51 -8.72
N LEU A 86 11.63 2.66 -9.40
CA LEU A 86 11.47 3.96 -8.75
C LEU A 86 10.11 4.07 -8.05
N GLN A 87 9.05 3.57 -8.68
CA GLN A 87 7.72 3.53 -8.08
C GLN A 87 7.69 2.60 -6.85
N GLU A 88 8.29 1.42 -6.92
CA GLU A 88 8.46 0.53 -5.76
C GLU A 88 9.24 1.21 -4.62
N GLU A 89 10.32 1.93 -4.95
CA GLU A 89 11.11 2.66 -3.96
C GLU A 89 10.30 3.76 -3.28
N MET A 90 9.53 4.53 -4.06
CA MET A 90 8.61 5.55 -3.55
C MET A 90 7.55 4.93 -2.63
N LEU A 91 6.95 3.81 -3.02
CA LEU A 91 5.95 3.09 -2.23
C LEU A 91 6.53 2.51 -0.94
N ARG A 92 7.78 2.03 -0.96
CA ARG A 92 8.46 1.57 0.27
C ARG A 92 8.77 2.71 1.22
N GLN A 93 9.13 3.88 0.70
CA GLN A 93 9.39 5.07 1.53
C GLN A 93 8.10 5.68 2.06
N TYR A 94 7.02 5.63 1.27
CA TYR A 94 5.70 6.18 1.62
C TYR A 94 4.59 5.30 1.01
N PRO A 95 4.06 4.33 1.77
CA PRO A 95 2.93 3.53 1.30
C PRO A 95 1.72 4.43 1.09
N ALA A 96 1.03 4.23 -0.04
CA ALA A 96 -0.10 5.08 -0.47
C ALA A 96 -1.29 5.09 0.51
N GLN A 97 -1.34 4.11 1.40
CA GLN A 97 -2.24 4.05 2.54
C GLN A 97 -1.39 3.68 3.76
N SER A 98 -1.53 4.41 4.87
CA SER A 98 -1.06 3.88 6.15
C SER A 98 -1.75 2.53 6.33
N PRO A 99 -1.01 1.45 6.62
CA PRO A 99 -1.65 0.17 6.87
C PRO A 99 -2.72 0.40 7.93
N THR A 100 -3.92 -0.11 7.67
CA THR A 100 -4.96 -0.13 8.67
C THR A 100 -4.43 -0.80 9.92
N LEU A 101 -4.98 -0.47 11.09
CA LEU A 101 -4.56 -1.12 12.34
C LEU A 101 -4.63 -2.66 12.23
N ALA A 102 -5.63 -3.17 11.49
CA ALA A 102 -5.77 -4.59 11.20
C ALA A 102 -4.58 -5.14 10.36
N GLU A 103 -4.19 -4.49 9.26
CA GLU A 103 -3.05 -4.91 8.43
C GLU A 103 -1.71 -4.85 9.16
N ALA A 104 -1.55 -3.82 10.01
CA ALA A 104 -0.37 -3.69 10.85
C ALA A 104 -0.29 -4.85 11.87
N ILE A 105 -1.41 -5.16 12.55
CA ILE A 105 -1.50 -6.31 13.46
C ILE A 105 -1.26 -7.62 12.73
N ILE A 106 -1.90 -7.85 11.57
CA ILE A 106 -1.69 -9.05 10.75
C ILE A 106 -0.19 -9.24 10.47
N SER A 107 0.51 -8.18 10.07
CA SER A 107 1.93 -8.24 9.73
C SER A 107 2.79 -8.67 10.92
N VAL A 108 2.53 -8.14 12.12
CA VAL A 108 3.27 -8.51 13.34
C VAL A 108 2.96 -9.95 13.74
N GLU A 109 1.67 -10.34 13.78
CA GLU A 109 1.25 -11.69 14.14
C GLU A 109 1.85 -12.75 13.22
N PHE A 110 1.85 -12.51 11.90
CA PHE A 110 2.49 -13.41 10.94
C PHE A 110 4.01 -13.51 11.15
N ALA A 111 4.67 -12.40 11.51
CA ALA A 111 6.10 -12.42 11.79
C ALA A 111 6.44 -13.26 13.03
N TRP A 112 5.57 -13.27 14.04
CA TRP A 112 5.79 -14.00 15.29
C TRP A 112 5.37 -15.47 15.23
N ALA A 113 4.16 -15.75 14.75
CA ALA A 113 3.52 -17.06 14.84
C ALA A 113 3.25 -17.72 13.48
N GLY A 114 3.43 -16.98 12.38
CA GLY A 114 3.07 -17.46 11.03
C GLY A 114 1.57 -17.55 10.77
N CYS A 115 0.75 -17.03 11.69
CA CYS A 115 -0.70 -16.95 11.58
C CYS A 115 -1.24 -15.80 12.43
N VAL A 116 -2.50 -15.43 12.21
CA VAL A 116 -3.19 -14.42 13.02
C VAL A 116 -3.98 -15.11 14.13
N THR A 117 -3.80 -14.63 15.35
CA THR A 117 -4.58 -15.07 16.52
C THR A 117 -6.08 -14.87 16.29
N LYS A 118 -6.90 -15.88 16.64
CA LYS A 118 -8.35 -15.75 16.58
C LYS A 118 -8.87 -14.97 17.78
N ALA A 119 -10.02 -14.32 17.61
CA ALA A 119 -10.67 -13.60 18.69
C ALA A 119 -10.97 -14.51 19.89
N GLU A 120 -11.44 -15.73 19.63
CA GLU A 120 -11.79 -16.70 20.67
C GLU A 120 -10.56 -17.18 21.44
N ASP A 121 -9.44 -17.36 20.74
CA ASP A 121 -8.18 -17.79 21.34
C ASP A 121 -7.61 -16.68 22.23
N PHE A 122 -7.64 -15.43 21.76
CA PHE A 122 -7.25 -14.26 22.54
C PHE A 122 -8.16 -14.06 23.77
N GLU A 123 -9.47 -14.21 23.64
CA GLU A 123 -10.42 -14.06 24.76
C GLU A 123 -10.20 -15.10 25.87
N GLN A 124 -9.73 -16.30 25.50
CA GLN A 124 -9.41 -17.40 26.42
C GLN A 124 -8.04 -17.29 27.11
N MET A 125 -7.15 -16.41 26.62
CA MET A 125 -5.87 -16.15 27.28
C MET A 125 -6.07 -15.62 28.70
N SER A 126 -5.09 -15.90 29.58
CA SER A 126 -5.08 -15.28 30.89
C SER A 126 -4.91 -13.76 30.76
N GLU A 127 -5.33 -13.01 31.78
CA GLU A 127 -5.18 -11.54 31.75
C GLU A 127 -3.70 -11.11 31.70
N ASP A 128 -2.79 -11.93 32.24
CA ASP A 128 -1.35 -11.67 32.15
C ASP A 128 -0.83 -11.95 30.73
N ASP A 129 -1.24 -13.05 30.10
CA ASP A 129 -0.87 -13.37 28.71
C ASP A 129 -1.42 -12.34 27.72
N LYS A 130 -2.66 -11.85 27.92
CA LYS A 130 -3.24 -10.78 27.08
C LYS A 130 -2.42 -9.50 27.14
N ARG A 131 -1.94 -9.15 28.33
CA ARG A 131 -1.10 -7.96 28.52
C ARG A 131 0.25 -8.14 27.85
N GLU A 132 0.89 -9.29 28.02
CA GLU A 132 2.17 -9.60 27.37
C GLU A 132 2.03 -9.56 25.84
N HIS A 133 0.97 -10.15 25.30
CA HIS A 133 0.66 -10.14 23.86
C HIS A 133 0.46 -8.72 23.33
N VAL A 134 -0.34 -7.90 24.02
CA VAL A 134 -0.57 -6.50 23.65
C VAL A 134 0.70 -5.66 23.79
N ASP A 135 1.50 -5.89 24.81
CA ASP A 135 2.74 -5.15 25.04
C ASP A 135 3.72 -5.39 23.90
N GLY A 136 3.88 -6.64 23.45
CA GLY A 136 4.68 -6.93 22.26
C GLY A 136 4.14 -6.25 21.01
N LEU A 137 2.80 -6.21 20.82
CA LEU A 137 2.19 -5.58 19.65
C LEU A 137 2.46 -4.08 19.66
N VAL A 138 2.35 -3.42 20.81
CA VAL A 138 2.63 -2.00 20.96
C VAL A 138 4.11 -1.68 20.69
N GLU A 139 5.03 -2.53 21.14
CA GLU A 139 6.47 -2.38 20.88
C GLU A 139 6.79 -2.48 19.39
N GLU A 140 6.27 -3.49 18.70
CA GLU A 140 6.51 -3.69 17.26
C GLU A 140 5.83 -2.63 16.38
N LEU A 141 4.66 -2.15 16.79
CA LEU A 141 3.95 -1.08 16.10
C LEU A 141 4.59 0.31 16.31
N ARG A 142 5.66 0.40 17.13
CA ARG A 142 6.50 1.60 17.36
C ARG A 142 5.70 2.90 17.58
N GLY A 143 4.60 2.81 18.33
CA GLY A 143 3.79 3.98 18.64
C GLY A 143 4.37 4.76 19.81
N ASP A 144 4.77 6.02 19.58
CA ASP A 144 5.11 7.01 20.63
C ASP A 144 3.95 7.26 21.64
N MET A 145 2.79 6.61 21.45
CA MET A 145 1.59 6.65 22.32
C MET A 145 1.38 5.38 23.17
N GLY A 146 2.47 4.69 23.55
CA GLY A 146 2.44 3.32 24.10
C GLY A 146 1.40 3.02 25.18
N ALA A 147 1.17 3.93 26.15
CA ALA A 147 0.21 3.67 27.23
C ALA A 147 -1.27 3.70 26.77
N HIS A 148 -1.65 4.67 25.93
CA HIS A 148 -3.03 4.79 25.44
C HIS A 148 -3.35 3.76 24.35
N LEU A 149 -2.34 3.40 23.55
CA LEU A 149 -2.49 2.35 22.54
C LEU A 149 -2.69 0.97 23.19
N ARG A 150 -1.96 0.68 24.26
CA ARG A 150 -2.08 -0.57 25.03
C ARG A 150 -3.51 -0.81 25.54
N ASP A 151 -4.06 0.16 26.27
CA ASP A 151 -5.41 0.02 26.85
C ASP A 151 -6.48 -0.09 25.76
N ALA A 152 -6.32 0.67 24.67
CA ALA A 152 -7.20 0.58 23.52
C ALA A 152 -7.15 -0.80 22.84
N LEU A 153 -5.95 -1.37 22.67
CA LEU A 153 -5.76 -2.69 22.05
C LEU A 153 -6.31 -3.83 22.91
N LEU A 154 -6.12 -3.79 24.25
CA LEU A 154 -6.72 -4.77 25.17
C LEU A 154 -8.23 -4.89 24.99
N ILE A 155 -8.91 -3.77 24.70
CA ILE A 155 -10.36 -3.72 24.49
C ILE A 155 -10.73 -4.07 23.03
N ALA A 156 -9.97 -3.56 22.06
CA ALA A 156 -10.34 -3.60 20.65
C ALA A 156 -9.90 -4.87 19.92
N LEU A 157 -8.83 -5.56 20.35
CA LEU A 157 -8.26 -6.72 19.65
C LEU A 157 -9.27 -7.83 19.33
N PRO A 158 -10.17 -8.24 20.24
CA PRO A 158 -11.18 -9.24 19.89
C PRO A 158 -12.04 -8.82 18.69
N THR A 159 -12.41 -7.54 18.62
CA THR A 159 -13.20 -7.01 17.50
C THR A 159 -12.37 -6.96 16.21
N ILE A 160 -11.10 -6.57 16.31
CA ILE A 160 -10.18 -6.52 15.17
C ILE A 160 -9.94 -7.93 14.62
N TYR A 161 -9.69 -8.94 15.46
CA TYR A 161 -9.51 -10.33 15.02
C TYR A 161 -10.77 -10.92 14.36
N ARG A 162 -11.97 -10.58 14.86
CA ARG A 162 -13.22 -10.98 14.19
C ARG A 162 -13.34 -10.34 12.81
N GLN A 163 -12.99 -9.06 12.68
CA GLN A 163 -12.99 -8.36 11.41
C GLN A 163 -12.02 -9.02 10.41
N ILE A 164 -10.78 -9.26 10.81
CA ILE A 164 -9.76 -9.94 9.99
C ILE A 164 -10.26 -11.30 9.50
N THR A 165 -10.87 -12.08 10.41
CA THR A 165 -11.41 -13.40 10.07
C THR A 165 -12.57 -13.28 9.07
N ALA A 166 -13.50 -12.36 9.29
CA ALA A 166 -14.65 -12.15 8.41
C ALA A 166 -14.24 -11.70 7.01
N ASP A 167 -13.24 -10.82 6.90
CA ASP A 167 -12.69 -10.34 5.62
C ASP A 167 -12.02 -11.48 4.84
N ASN A 168 -11.22 -12.31 5.52
CA ASN A 168 -10.59 -13.46 4.90
C ASN A 168 -11.62 -14.48 4.37
N GLU A 169 -12.69 -14.74 5.13
CA GLU A 169 -13.78 -15.59 4.67
C GLU A 169 -14.54 -14.99 3.47
N ALA A 170 -14.77 -13.66 3.49
CA ALA A 170 -15.44 -12.97 2.39
C ALA A 170 -14.63 -13.06 1.10
N TRP A 171 -13.31 -12.87 1.19
CA TRP A 171 -12.39 -13.05 0.08
C TRP A 171 -12.43 -14.47 -0.48
N HIS A 172 -12.34 -15.50 0.37
CA HIS A 172 -12.43 -16.90 -0.08
C HIS A 172 -13.78 -17.23 -0.73
N ARG A 173 -14.90 -16.68 -0.23
CA ARG A 173 -16.21 -16.85 -0.85
C ARG A 173 -16.24 -16.24 -2.25
N LYS A 174 -15.71 -15.03 -2.42
CA LYS A 174 -15.63 -14.34 -3.72
C LYS A 174 -14.77 -15.12 -4.71
N ALA A 175 -13.56 -15.52 -4.32
CA ALA A 175 -12.64 -16.28 -5.16
C ALA A 175 -13.24 -17.62 -5.64
N ARG A 176 -13.99 -18.33 -4.78
CA ARG A 176 -14.68 -19.58 -5.16
C ARG A 176 -15.81 -19.36 -6.18
N LEU A 177 -16.51 -18.23 -6.11
CA LEU A 177 -17.59 -17.90 -7.04
C LEU A 177 -17.06 -17.49 -8.42
N GLU A 178 -15.86 -16.92 -8.49
CA GLU A 178 -15.19 -16.53 -9.73
C GLU A 178 -14.61 -17.74 -10.47
N VAL A 179 -14.06 -18.72 -9.76
CA VAL A 179 -13.57 -19.99 -10.36
C VAL A 179 -14.70 -20.89 -10.87
N ALA A 180 -15.92 -20.70 -10.39
CA ALA A 180 -17.10 -21.48 -10.79
C ALA A 180 -17.83 -20.92 -12.03
N ARG A 181 -17.37 -19.79 -12.59
CA ARG A 181 -17.90 -19.17 -13.81
C ARG A 181 -17.00 -19.47 -15.00
#